data_AF-A0A945HCZ7-F1
#
_entry.id   AF-A0A945HCZ7-F1
#
_cell.length_a   1.000
_cell.length_b   1.000
_cell.length_c   1.000
_cell.angle_alpha   90.00
_cell.angle_beta   90.00
_cell.angle_gamma   90.00
#
_symmetry.space_group_name_H-M   'P 1'
#
loop_
_entity.id
_entity.type
_entity.pdbx_description
1 polymer ?
#
loop_
_entity_poly.entity_id
_entity_poly.type
_entity_poly.pdbx_seq_one_letter_code
_entity_poly.pdbx_strand_id
1 'polypeptide(L)' 'MTKSNTRTTFDWADPMFFNEQLTEEERLIQDTARDFSQEKLMPRVLEANRNEV' A
#
# COMPACT_ATOMS: atom_id res chain seq x y z
N MET A 1 24.73 -26.04 18.88
CA MET A 1 24.45 -24.90 17.97
C MET A 1 23.08 -25.11 17.36
N THR A 2 22.04 -24.62 18.02
CA THR A 2 20.64 -24.74 17.58
C THR A 2 20.37 -23.70 16.50
N LYS A 3 20.15 -24.12 15.25
CA LYS A 3 19.72 -23.25 14.15
C LYS A 3 18.32 -22.71 14.47
N SER A 4 18.20 -21.41 14.72
CA SER A 4 16.90 -20.74 14.79
C SER A 4 16.24 -20.82 13.42
N ASN A 5 15.12 -21.54 13.35
CA ASN A 5 14.29 -21.62 12.16
C ASN A 5 13.50 -20.31 12.04
N THR A 6 14.01 -19.34 11.29
CA THR A 6 13.31 -18.08 10.99
C THR A 6 12.17 -18.36 10.02
N ARG A 7 10.95 -18.54 10.55
CA ARG A 7 9.74 -18.47 9.72
C ARG A 7 9.59 -17.04 9.20
N THR A 8 9.38 -16.90 7.90
CA THR A 8 8.94 -15.65 7.30
C THR A 8 7.58 -15.27 7.89
N THR A 9 7.44 -14.03 8.35
CA THR A 9 6.17 -13.53 8.88
C THR A 9 5.18 -13.41 7.73
N PHE A 10 4.02 -14.03 7.86
CA PHE A 10 2.94 -13.94 6.89
C PHE A 10 2.18 -12.62 7.09
N ASP A 11 2.12 -11.79 6.05
CA ASP A 11 1.33 -10.55 6.04
C ASP A 11 -0.04 -10.82 5.40
N TRP A 12 -1.12 -10.52 6.13
CA TRP A 12 -2.48 -10.66 5.61
C TRP A 12 -2.85 -9.56 4.62
N ALA A 13 -2.20 -8.39 4.69
CA ALA A 13 -2.40 -7.30 3.74
C ALA A 13 -1.66 -7.54 2.42
N ASP A 14 -0.60 -8.35 2.46
CA ASP A 14 0.18 -8.74 1.29
C ASP A 14 0.56 -10.25 1.29
N PRO A 15 -0.41 -11.16 1.13
CA PRO A 15 -0.19 -12.61 1.25
C PRO A 15 0.81 -13.20 0.24
N MET A 16 1.05 -12.49 -0.86
CA MET A 16 1.93 -12.92 -1.95
C MET A 16 3.21 -12.09 -2.04
N PHE A 17 3.46 -11.23 -1.04
CA PHE A 17 4.62 -10.32 -1.01
C PHE A 17 4.77 -9.55 -2.34
N PHE A 18 3.65 -9.03 -2.86
CA PHE A 18 3.62 -8.24 -4.08
C PHE A 18 4.58 -7.06 -4.01
N ASN A 19 4.71 -6.43 -2.84
CA ASN A 19 5.65 -5.33 -2.66
C ASN A 19 7.12 -5.74 -2.81
N GLU A 20 7.48 -7.00 -2.57
CA GLU A 20 8.85 -7.51 -2.79
C GLU A 20 9.14 -7.84 -4.27
N GLN A 21 8.10 -7.93 -5.11
CA GLN A 21 8.24 -8.16 -6.54
C GLN A 21 8.42 -6.86 -7.34
N LEU A 22 8.20 -5.71 -6.71
CA LEU A 22 8.33 -4.40 -7.32
C LEU A 22 9.79 -3.91 -7.30
N THR A 23 10.18 -3.24 -8.38
CA THR A 23 11.43 -2.48 -8.41
C THR A 23 11.33 -1.23 -7.51
N GLU A 24 12.48 -0.64 -7.19
CA GLU A 24 12.54 0.58 -6.38
C GLU A 24 11.77 1.75 -7.02
N GLU A 25 11.84 1.89 -8.35
CA GLU A 25 11.10 2.91 -9.10
C GLU A 25 9.59 2.69 -9.00
N GLU A 26 9.11 1.46 -9.18
CA GLU A 26 7.69 1.13 -9.06
C GLU A 26 7.16 1.37 -7.65
N ARG A 27 7.97 1.09 -6.62
CA ARG A 27 7.62 1.43 -5.22
C ARG A 27 7.51 2.94 -5.03
N LEU A 28 8.44 3.72 -5.57
CA LEU A 28 8.41 5.17 -5.45
C LEU A 28 7.17 5.77 -6.14
N ILE A 29 6.80 5.24 -7.31
CA ILE A 29 5.56 5.62 -8.01
C ILE A 29 4.34 5.22 -7.20
N GLN A 30 4.31 4.02 -6.62
CA GLN A 30 3.23 3.54 -5.76
C GLN A 30 3.01 4.47 -4.55
N ASP A 31 4.09 4.82 -3.85
CA ASP A 31 4.02 5.70 -2.69
C ASP A 31 3.54 7.11 -3.08
N THR A 32 4.06 7.66 -4.18
CA THR A 32 3.60 8.96 -4.71
C THR A 32 2.11 8.95 -5.08
N ALA A 33 1.63 7.88 -5.72
CA ALA A 33 0.23 7.72 -6.06
C ALA A 33 -0.65 7.57 -4.82
N ARG A 34 -0.17 6.84 -3.80
CA ARG A 34 -0.85 6.70 -2.51
C ARG A 34 -1.00 8.04 -1.83
N ASP A 35 0.07 8.82 -1.72
CA ASP A 35 0.06 10.13 -1.06
C ASP A 35 -0.91 11.10 -1.77
N PHE A 36 -0.83 11.21 -3.09
CA PHE A 36 -1.76 12.05 -3.85
C PHE A 36 -3.22 11.64 -3.65
N SER A 37 -3.49 10.33 -3.62
CA SER A 37 -4.83 9.80 -3.41
C SER A 37 -5.37 10.15 -2.03
N GLN A 38 -4.55 10.05 -0.98
CA GLN A 38 -4.96 10.39 0.38
C GLN A 38 -5.13 11.90 0.57
N GLU A 39 -4.19 12.71 0.07
CA GLU A 39 -4.19 14.15 0.31
C GLU A 39 -5.18 14.91 -0.57
N LYS A 40 -5.35 14.49 -1.83
CA LYS A 40 -6.15 15.25 -2.82
C LYS A 40 -7.46 14.58 -3.15
N LEU A 41 -7.48 13.25 -3.35
CA LEU A 41 -8.69 12.56 -3.82
C LEU A 41 -9.64 12.20 -2.68
N MET A 42 -9.13 11.71 -1.55
CA MET A 42 -9.97 11.32 -0.40
C MET A 42 -10.90 12.43 0.10
N PRO A 43 -10.44 13.68 0.34
CA PRO A 43 -11.35 14.75 0.77
C PRO A 43 -12.38 15.10 -0.30
N ARG A 44 -11.98 15.06 -1.59
CA ARG A 44 -12.88 15.36 -2.71
C ARG A 44 -13.96 14.31 -2.89
N VAL A 45 -13.64 13.04 -2.70
CA VAL A 45 -14.63 11.94 -2.76
C VAL A 45 -15.66 12.11 -1.65
N LEU A 46 -15.24 12.49 -0.44
CA LEU A 46 -16.17 12.75 0.67
C LEU A 46 -17.06 13.96 0.41
N GLU A 47 -16.52 15.03 -0.16
CA GLU A 47 -17.30 16.22 -0.53
C GLU A 47 -18.28 15.92 -1.66
N ALA A 48 -17.79 15.28 -2.73
CA ALA A 48 -18.60 14.83 -3.86
C ALA A 48 -19.75 13.98 -3.34
N ASN A 49 -19.48 12.94 -2.55
CA ASN A 49 -20.52 12.06 -2.04
C ASN A 49 -21.60 12.76 -1.18
N ARG A 50 -21.24 13.81 -0.45
CA ARG A 50 -22.21 14.59 0.35
C ARG A 50 -23.06 15.52 -0.50
N ASN A 51 -22.54 15.98 -1.64
CA ASN A 51 -23.18 16.95 -2.51
C ASN A 51 -23.67 16.32 -3.82
N GLU A 52 -23.68 14.99 -3.91
CA GLU A 52 -24.28 14.25 -5.02
C GLU A 52 -25.80 14.47 -5.00
N VAL A 53 -26.33 15.02 -6.09
CA VAL A 53 -27.77 15.34 -6.32
C VAL A 53 -28.48 14.20 -7.01
#